data_AF-A0A5E7H8V4-F1
#
_entry.id   AF-A0A5E7H8V4-F1
#
_cell.length_a   1.000
_cell.length_b   1.000
_cell.length_c   1.000
_cell.angle_alpha   90.00
_cell.angle_beta   90.00
_cell.angle_gamma   90.00
#
_symmetry.space_group_name_H-M   'P 1'
#
loop_
_entity.id
_entity.type
_entity.pdbx_description
1 polymer ?
#
loop_
_entity_poly.entity_id
_entity_poly.type
_entity_poly.pdbx_seq_one_letter_code
_entity_poly.pdbx_strand_id
1 'polypeptide(L)'
;MAFEWTQNQTAYPESPIQGDFWHFARSLGEGFVGPYSSRAALRGISAYLRTLVVAEQLWGLPAGVVRHYALKALPVHPALAALSPSRPAWGLIRGDFSGGSKVIEEILRGVVDRVAAERPGDELVALSSPVEMTMGRCVEVSLVRWLQVGDSEVADQDLAVHLDTYWHDMPTLSSARTKPLDGKIWLRRMPIDELLDDPSASLPLAGLVDFDRMGYLQLHLYPSRLFVPTLVHTDQIEVRQEGGMLEVLEGEQVVADYSHWNSGWGPVRPTQLSGACGAALVSRGTAYREVPAYEGQVVRSFYFWQVRILQRNSTQEAFDEVLKGGVFFV
;
A
#
# COMPACT_ATOMS: atom_id res chain seq x y z
N MET A 1 18.22 -0.48 -35.12
CA MET A 1 17.04 -0.55 -34.21
C MET A 1 16.24 -1.79 -34.58
N ALA A 2 15.66 -2.50 -33.61
CA ALA A 2 14.75 -3.61 -33.92
C ALA A 2 13.56 -3.09 -34.75
N PHE A 3 13.11 -3.86 -35.75
CA PHE A 3 12.10 -3.44 -36.73
C PHE A 3 10.83 -2.85 -36.10
N GLU A 4 10.28 -3.48 -35.06
CA GLU A 4 9.10 -2.94 -34.37
C GLU A 4 9.37 -1.56 -33.73
N TRP A 5 10.61 -1.25 -33.31
CA TRP A 5 10.91 0.00 -32.59
C TRP A 5 10.91 1.17 -33.56
N THR A 6 11.31 0.93 -34.80
CA THR A 6 11.17 1.86 -35.91
C THR A 6 9.70 2.03 -36.30
N GLN A 7 8.90 0.96 -36.28
CA GLN A 7 7.46 1.03 -36.60
C GLN A 7 6.60 1.66 -35.48
N ASN A 8 6.92 1.42 -34.21
CA ASN A 8 6.19 1.98 -33.06
C ASN A 8 6.68 3.37 -32.64
N GLN A 9 7.74 3.90 -33.25
CA GLN A 9 8.28 5.22 -32.90
C GLN A 9 7.23 6.33 -33.06
N THR A 10 6.38 6.21 -34.07
CA THR A 10 5.30 7.15 -34.42
C THR A 10 3.91 6.67 -34.00
N ALA A 11 3.75 5.42 -33.52
CA ALA A 11 2.45 4.83 -33.22
C ALA A 11 1.71 5.50 -32.05
N TYR A 12 2.46 6.11 -31.11
CA TYR A 12 1.91 6.82 -29.96
C TYR A 12 2.52 8.22 -29.86
N PRO A 13 2.21 9.14 -30.80
CA PRO A 13 2.86 10.45 -30.88
C PRO A 13 2.62 11.31 -29.63
N GLU A 14 1.58 11.02 -28.86
CA GLU A 14 1.24 11.68 -27.60
C GLU A 14 1.86 11.01 -26.35
N SER A 15 2.39 9.79 -26.46
CA SER A 15 3.04 9.14 -25.33
C SER A 15 4.42 9.78 -25.09
N PRO A 16 4.80 10.08 -23.83
CA PRO A 16 6.07 10.75 -23.54
C PRO A 16 7.27 9.87 -23.93
N ILE A 17 8.32 10.51 -24.48
CA ILE A 17 9.63 9.92 -24.76
C ILE A 17 10.55 10.05 -23.52
N GLN A 18 11.47 9.12 -23.27
CA GLN A 18 12.54 9.36 -22.30
C GLN A 18 13.44 10.47 -22.85
N GLY A 19 13.45 11.63 -22.22
CA GLY A 19 14.03 12.86 -22.77
C GLY A 19 13.02 13.96 -23.05
N ASP A 20 11.73 13.64 -23.07
CA ASP A 20 10.69 14.67 -23.18
C ASP A 20 10.76 15.59 -21.96
N PHE A 21 10.58 16.90 -22.16
CA PHE A 21 10.47 17.84 -21.05
C PHE A 21 9.39 17.33 -20.08
N TRP A 22 8.29 16.76 -20.56
CA TRP A 22 7.25 16.15 -19.73
C TRP A 22 7.69 14.96 -18.86
N HIS A 23 8.86 14.35 -19.11
CA HIS A 23 9.44 13.33 -18.23
C HIS A 23 10.25 13.96 -17.08
N PHE A 24 10.87 15.13 -17.32
CA PHE A 24 11.77 15.84 -16.39
C PHE A 24 11.19 17.12 -15.78
N ALA A 25 10.10 17.62 -16.35
CA ALA A 25 9.43 18.86 -16.06
C ALA A 25 7.97 18.72 -16.52
N ARG A 26 7.12 18.28 -15.59
CA ARG A 26 5.68 18.37 -15.77
C ARG A 26 5.17 19.67 -15.16
N SER A 27 4.01 20.10 -15.63
CA SER A 27 3.30 21.34 -15.24
C SER A 27 3.06 21.60 -13.74
N LEU A 28 3.50 20.72 -12.84
CA LEU A 28 3.35 20.86 -11.39
C LEU A 28 4.67 21.13 -10.62
N GLY A 29 5.83 21.03 -11.28
CA GLY A 29 7.17 21.28 -10.71
C GLY A 29 7.99 20.01 -10.40
N GLU A 30 9.19 20.22 -9.84
CA GLU A 30 10.08 19.18 -9.28
C GLU A 30 9.39 18.47 -8.09
N GLY A 31 9.73 17.20 -7.83
CA GLY A 31 9.22 16.45 -6.68
C GLY A 31 7.89 15.71 -6.89
N PHE A 32 7.45 15.51 -8.13
CA PHE A 32 6.25 14.73 -8.46
C PHE A 32 6.57 13.43 -9.22
N VAL A 33 5.85 12.34 -8.90
CA VAL A 33 5.91 11.03 -9.56
C VAL A 33 4.52 10.60 -10.04
N GLY A 34 4.47 9.80 -11.10
CA GLY A 34 3.21 9.29 -11.62
C GLY A 34 3.39 7.99 -12.41
N PRO A 35 2.33 7.18 -12.54
CA PRO A 35 2.38 5.96 -13.34
C PRO A 35 2.29 6.31 -14.82
N TYR A 36 3.33 6.01 -15.60
CA TYR A 36 3.33 6.25 -17.04
C TYR A 36 3.73 5.01 -17.82
N SER A 37 2.87 4.59 -18.74
CA SER A 37 3.29 3.75 -19.86
C SER A 37 3.99 4.63 -20.90
N SER A 38 5.26 4.96 -20.66
CA SER A 38 6.07 5.74 -21.62
C SER A 38 6.44 4.90 -22.85
N ARG A 39 6.82 5.55 -23.97
CA ARG A 39 7.31 4.80 -25.15
C ARG A 39 8.55 3.97 -24.81
N ALA A 40 9.39 4.44 -23.89
CA ALA A 40 10.54 3.72 -23.39
C ALA A 40 10.14 2.48 -22.57
N ALA A 41 9.09 2.57 -21.74
CA ALA A 41 8.57 1.41 -21.02
C ALA A 41 8.07 0.33 -22.00
N LEU A 42 7.34 0.72 -23.05
CA LEU A 42 6.90 -0.22 -24.10
C LEU A 42 8.07 -0.86 -24.85
N ARG A 43 9.11 -0.08 -25.18
CA ARG A 43 10.34 -0.60 -25.79
C ARG A 43 11.07 -1.56 -24.85
N GLY A 44 11.19 -1.20 -23.57
CA GLY A 44 11.83 -2.02 -22.54
C GLY A 44 11.10 -3.35 -22.33
N ILE A 45 9.77 -3.32 -22.23
CA ILE A 45 8.92 -4.51 -22.15
C ILE A 45 9.16 -5.43 -23.36
N SER A 46 9.17 -4.88 -24.58
CA SER A 46 9.39 -5.72 -25.76
C SER A 46 10.81 -6.26 -25.86
N ALA A 47 11.82 -5.43 -25.54
CA ALA A 47 13.21 -5.87 -25.46
C ALA A 47 13.35 -7.06 -24.49
N TYR A 48 12.79 -6.92 -23.30
CA TYR A 48 12.75 -7.94 -22.26
C TYR A 48 12.12 -9.24 -22.76
N LEU A 49 10.91 -9.19 -23.33
CA LEU A 49 10.21 -10.37 -23.83
C LEU A 49 11.00 -11.08 -24.95
N ARG A 50 11.65 -10.34 -25.84
CA ARG A 50 12.51 -10.93 -26.88
C ARG A 50 13.76 -11.57 -26.31
N THR A 51 14.39 -10.95 -25.31
CA THR A 51 15.53 -11.54 -24.60
C THR A 51 15.15 -12.89 -24.00
N LEU A 52 13.94 -13.01 -23.45
CA LEU A 52 13.43 -14.29 -22.94
C LEU A 52 13.28 -15.34 -24.05
N VAL A 53 12.76 -14.96 -25.22
CA VAL A 53 12.66 -15.86 -26.39
C VAL A 53 14.04 -16.30 -26.88
N VAL A 54 15.01 -15.38 -26.95
CA VAL A 54 16.40 -15.70 -27.31
C VAL A 54 17.02 -16.65 -26.30
N ALA A 55 16.81 -16.42 -25.01
CA ALA A 55 17.32 -17.28 -23.95
C ALA A 55 16.71 -18.70 -24.03
N GLU A 56 15.42 -18.81 -24.36
CA GLU A 56 14.76 -20.10 -24.60
C GLU A 56 15.39 -20.84 -25.79
N GLN A 57 15.46 -20.17 -26.94
CA GLN A 57 15.81 -20.80 -28.21
C GLN A 57 17.31 -21.07 -28.38
N LEU A 58 18.16 -20.15 -27.91
CA LEU A 58 19.61 -20.21 -28.15
C LEU A 58 20.39 -20.70 -26.92
N TRP A 59 19.89 -20.47 -25.72
CA TRP A 59 20.57 -20.84 -24.47
C TRP A 59 19.88 -21.98 -23.72
N GLY A 60 18.79 -22.53 -24.28
CA GLY A 60 18.09 -23.68 -23.72
C GLY A 60 17.40 -23.38 -22.39
N LEU A 61 17.05 -22.12 -22.11
CA LEU A 61 16.32 -21.77 -20.90
C LEU A 61 14.96 -22.49 -20.90
N PRO A 62 14.57 -23.19 -19.81
CA PRO A 62 13.32 -23.94 -19.82
C PRO A 62 12.11 -23.05 -20.07
N ALA A 63 11.20 -23.50 -20.95
CA ALA A 63 9.99 -22.76 -21.32
C ALA A 63 9.14 -22.30 -20.12
N GLY A 64 9.12 -23.09 -19.03
CA GLY A 64 8.44 -22.72 -17.79
C GLY A 64 9.06 -21.50 -17.10
N VAL A 65 10.38 -21.37 -17.15
CA VAL A 65 11.12 -20.23 -16.57
C VAL A 65 10.91 -18.98 -17.44
N VAL A 66 11.01 -19.13 -18.77
CA VAL A 66 10.71 -18.07 -19.75
C VAL A 66 9.30 -17.53 -19.53
N ARG A 67 8.31 -18.42 -19.44
CA ARG A 67 6.91 -18.06 -19.19
C ARG A 67 6.75 -17.34 -17.85
N HIS A 68 7.41 -17.80 -16.79
CA HIS A 68 7.36 -17.15 -15.47
C HIS A 68 7.85 -15.70 -15.53
N TYR A 69 9.00 -15.47 -16.15
CA TYR A 69 9.56 -14.12 -16.30
C TYR A 69 8.72 -13.23 -17.22
N ALA A 70 8.18 -13.76 -18.30
CA ALA A 70 7.32 -13.01 -19.21
C ALA A 70 6.10 -12.37 -18.52
N LEU A 71 5.63 -12.94 -17.40
CA LEU A 71 4.51 -12.38 -16.64
C LEU A 71 4.83 -11.04 -15.97
N LYS A 72 6.10 -10.75 -15.68
CA LYS A 72 6.51 -9.45 -15.11
C LYS A 72 6.26 -8.29 -16.07
N ALA A 73 6.11 -8.59 -17.37
CA ALA A 73 5.77 -7.61 -18.38
C ALA A 73 4.25 -7.36 -18.53
N LEU A 74 3.40 -8.10 -17.80
CA LEU A 74 1.95 -7.91 -17.88
C LEU A 74 1.55 -6.52 -17.36
N PRO A 75 0.59 -5.86 -18.01
CA PRO A 75 0.13 -4.54 -17.59
C PRO A 75 -0.60 -4.56 -16.24
N VAL A 76 -1.06 -5.73 -15.83
CA VAL A 76 -1.99 -5.96 -14.72
C VAL A 76 -1.62 -7.25 -14.00
N HIS A 77 -1.61 -7.22 -12.67
CA HIS A 77 -1.62 -8.42 -11.84
C HIS A 77 -3.03 -9.04 -11.88
N PRO A 78 -3.20 -10.31 -12.31
CA PRO A 78 -4.52 -10.92 -12.51
C PRO A 78 -5.43 -10.88 -11.28
N ALA A 79 -4.91 -11.16 -10.09
CA ALA A 79 -5.67 -11.07 -8.84
C ALA A 79 -6.16 -9.66 -8.46
N LEU A 80 -5.67 -8.63 -9.15
CA LEU A 80 -6.02 -7.23 -8.91
C LEU A 80 -6.74 -6.63 -10.15
N ALA A 81 -7.02 -7.45 -11.18
CA ALA A 81 -7.36 -6.97 -12.52
C ALA A 81 -8.72 -6.28 -12.62
N ALA A 82 -9.68 -6.70 -11.81
CA ALA A 82 -11.01 -6.10 -11.78
C ALA A 82 -11.27 -5.36 -10.46
N LEU A 83 -10.20 -4.94 -9.76
CA LEU A 83 -10.32 -3.94 -8.70
C LEU A 83 -10.89 -2.64 -9.25
N SER A 84 -11.87 -2.10 -8.54
CA SER A 84 -12.52 -0.83 -8.90
C SER A 84 -12.50 0.12 -7.72
N PRO A 85 -12.13 1.40 -7.90
CA PRO A 85 -12.15 2.38 -6.81
C PRO A 85 -13.56 2.53 -6.23
N SER A 86 -13.72 2.30 -4.93
CA SER A 86 -14.98 2.47 -4.20
C SER A 86 -14.69 3.06 -2.83
N ARG A 87 -15.17 4.29 -2.58
CA ARG A 87 -14.95 4.99 -1.31
C ARG A 87 -16.02 4.54 -0.30
N PRO A 88 -15.64 3.99 0.86
CA PRO A 88 -16.58 3.72 1.94
C PRO A 88 -17.22 5.01 2.46
N ALA A 89 -18.44 4.95 2.98
CA ALA A 89 -19.13 6.15 3.49
C ALA A 89 -18.37 6.76 4.69
N TRP A 90 -17.83 5.94 5.58
CA TRP A 90 -16.93 6.36 6.66
C TRP A 90 -15.57 6.92 6.17
N GLY A 91 -15.14 6.61 4.95
CA GLY A 91 -13.83 6.91 4.38
C GLY A 91 -13.59 8.39 4.02
N LEU A 92 -14.60 9.24 4.21
CA LEU A 92 -14.42 10.69 4.13
C LEU A 92 -13.80 11.21 5.43
N ILE A 93 -12.54 11.63 5.35
CA ILE A 93 -11.79 12.18 6.47
C ILE A 93 -11.74 13.70 6.30
N ARG A 94 -12.25 14.44 7.29
CA ARG A 94 -12.23 15.90 7.33
C ARG A 94 -11.80 16.36 8.72
N GLY A 95 -10.99 17.41 8.76
CA GLY A 95 -10.54 18.01 10.01
C GLY A 95 -9.33 18.90 9.78
N ASP A 96 -8.93 19.62 10.82
CA ASP A 96 -7.73 20.45 10.79
C ASP A 96 -6.48 19.63 11.17
N PHE A 97 -5.73 19.21 10.17
CA PHE A 97 -4.47 18.51 10.34
C PHE A 97 -3.27 19.43 10.63
N SER A 98 -3.44 20.76 10.54
CA SER A 98 -2.43 21.72 10.99
C SER A 98 -2.37 21.85 12.50
N GLY A 99 -3.42 21.44 13.23
CA GLY A 99 -3.50 21.47 14.69
C GLY A 99 -2.48 20.57 15.41
N GLY A 100 -2.52 20.59 16.75
CA GLY A 100 -1.69 19.73 17.60
C GLY A 100 -2.16 18.27 17.61
N SER A 101 -1.33 17.36 18.15
CA SER A 101 -1.58 15.91 18.14
C SER A 101 -2.95 15.51 18.69
N LYS A 102 -3.42 16.16 19.77
CA LYS A 102 -4.75 15.88 20.36
C LYS A 102 -5.90 16.11 19.39
N VAL A 103 -5.85 17.19 18.60
CA VAL A 103 -6.88 17.51 17.60
C VAL A 103 -6.87 16.46 16.49
N ILE A 104 -5.68 16.03 16.06
CA ILE A 104 -5.52 14.97 15.06
C ILE A 104 -6.06 13.64 15.60
N GLU A 105 -5.71 13.28 16.84
CA GLU A 105 -6.22 12.06 17.49
C GLU A 105 -7.74 12.05 17.59
N GLU A 106 -8.38 13.16 17.95
CA GLU A 106 -9.85 13.27 17.97
C GLU A 106 -10.47 13.02 16.59
N ILE A 107 -9.86 13.58 15.52
CA ILE A 107 -10.29 13.34 14.14
C ILE A 107 -10.18 11.85 13.77
N LEU A 108 -9.05 11.23 14.10
CA LEU A 108 -8.77 9.83 13.77
C LEU A 108 -9.61 8.85 14.59
N ARG A 109 -9.82 9.11 15.88
CA ARG A 109 -10.79 8.36 16.71
C ARG A 109 -12.18 8.43 16.09
N GLY A 110 -12.60 9.60 15.62
CA GLY A 110 -13.85 9.75 14.90
C GLY A 110 -13.93 8.91 13.61
N VAL A 111 -12.82 8.62 12.92
CA VAL A 111 -12.80 7.69 11.78
C VAL A 111 -13.04 6.26 12.25
N VAL A 112 -12.35 5.83 13.31
CA VAL A 112 -12.51 4.49 13.91
C VAL A 112 -13.95 4.29 14.39
N ASP A 113 -14.53 5.28 15.07
CA ASP A 113 -15.91 5.23 15.55
C ASP A 113 -16.92 5.11 14.40
N ARG A 114 -16.69 5.79 13.27
CA ARG A 114 -17.54 5.65 12.08
C ARG A 114 -17.46 4.26 11.46
N VAL A 115 -16.27 3.65 11.43
CA VAL A 115 -16.11 2.26 10.98
C VAL A 115 -16.92 1.33 11.88
N ALA A 116 -16.77 1.46 13.20
CA ALA A 116 -17.51 0.63 14.16
C ALA A 116 -19.03 0.84 14.10
N ALA A 117 -19.49 2.07 13.78
CA ALA A 117 -20.91 2.36 13.61
C ALA A 117 -21.49 1.77 12.31
N GLU A 118 -20.74 1.80 11.21
CA GLU A 118 -21.17 1.26 9.91
C GLU A 118 -21.06 -0.28 9.87
N ARG A 119 -20.06 -0.84 10.57
CA ARG A 119 -19.77 -2.27 10.63
C ARG A 119 -19.56 -2.72 12.08
N PRO A 120 -20.63 -2.93 12.85
CA PRO A 120 -20.52 -3.33 14.26
C PRO A 120 -19.78 -4.66 14.44
N GLY A 121 -18.77 -4.66 15.32
CA GLY A 121 -17.91 -5.81 15.59
C GLY A 121 -16.67 -5.90 14.70
N ASP A 122 -16.65 -5.18 13.59
CA ASP A 122 -15.50 -5.08 12.68
C ASP A 122 -14.54 -3.97 13.12
N GLU A 123 -13.28 -4.06 12.70
CA GLU A 123 -12.25 -3.16 13.18
C GLU A 123 -11.41 -2.59 12.03
N LEU A 124 -11.14 -1.29 12.07
CA LEU A 124 -10.21 -0.68 11.14
C LEU A 124 -8.80 -1.19 11.45
N VAL A 125 -8.18 -1.91 10.54
CA VAL A 125 -6.83 -2.47 10.75
C VAL A 125 -5.77 -1.51 10.22
N ALA A 126 -5.97 -1.01 9.00
CA ALA A 126 -5.08 -0.05 8.37
C ALA A 126 -5.85 0.91 7.47
N LEU A 127 -5.31 2.12 7.33
CA LEU A 127 -5.82 3.17 6.48
C LEU A 127 -4.64 4.02 6.03
N SER A 128 -4.60 4.35 4.74
CA SER A 128 -3.82 5.47 4.28
C SER A 128 -4.56 6.18 3.17
N SER A 129 -4.77 7.48 3.33
CA SER A 129 -5.46 8.30 2.34
C SER A 129 -4.89 9.70 2.28
N PRO A 130 -4.65 10.23 1.06
CA PRO A 130 -4.66 11.66 0.85
C PRO A 130 -6.03 12.22 1.29
N VAL A 131 -6.03 13.29 2.07
CA VAL A 131 -7.24 13.98 2.54
C VAL A 131 -7.34 15.39 1.99
N GLU A 132 -6.21 15.96 1.58
CA GLU A 132 -6.10 17.23 0.89
C GLU A 132 -5.05 17.09 -0.22
N MET A 133 -5.40 17.47 -1.45
CA MET A 133 -4.50 17.42 -2.61
C MET A 133 -4.71 18.69 -3.43
N THR A 134 -3.94 19.73 -3.11
CA THR A 134 -3.93 21.00 -3.83
C THR A 134 -2.54 21.32 -4.32
N MET A 135 -2.39 22.34 -5.19
CA MET A 135 -1.07 22.66 -5.71
C MET A 135 -0.11 23.27 -4.69
N GLY A 136 -0.63 23.91 -3.64
CA GLY A 136 0.18 24.53 -2.59
C GLY A 136 0.26 23.70 -1.31
N ARG A 137 -0.64 22.71 -1.14
CA ARG A 137 -0.72 21.90 0.07
C ARG A 137 -1.26 20.51 -0.22
N CYS A 138 -0.56 19.49 0.26
CA CYS A 138 -1.01 18.11 0.27
C CYS A 138 -1.00 17.58 1.71
N VAL A 139 -1.99 16.78 2.07
CA VAL A 139 -2.06 16.11 3.38
C VAL A 139 -2.40 14.64 3.16
N GLU A 140 -1.57 13.76 3.69
CA GLU A 140 -1.78 12.33 3.74
C GLU A 140 -1.90 11.88 5.20
N VAL A 141 -2.93 11.09 5.46
CA VAL A 141 -3.22 10.50 6.76
C VAL A 141 -3.02 9.00 6.66
N SER A 142 -2.23 8.46 7.57
CA SER A 142 -1.98 7.03 7.71
C SER A 142 -2.25 6.59 9.14
N LEU A 143 -2.85 5.41 9.29
CA LEU A 143 -3.31 4.85 10.55
C LEU A 143 -3.17 3.33 10.46
N VAL A 144 -2.46 2.71 11.40
CA VAL A 144 -2.38 1.26 11.53
C VAL A 144 -2.64 0.86 12.97
N ARG A 145 -3.37 -0.23 13.14
CA ARG A 145 -3.60 -0.83 14.44
C ARG A 145 -2.44 -1.74 14.85
N TRP A 146 -2.12 -1.66 16.13
CA TRP A 146 -1.09 -2.44 16.78
C TRP A 146 -1.67 -3.22 17.95
N LEU A 147 -1.01 -4.31 18.27
CA LEU A 147 -1.27 -5.14 19.43
C LEU A 147 -0.04 -5.09 20.34
N GLN A 148 -0.25 -4.83 21.62
CA GLN A 148 0.79 -4.92 22.64
C GLN A 148 0.52 -6.14 23.51
N VAL A 149 1.46 -7.08 23.56
CA VAL A 149 1.28 -8.45 24.07
C VAL A 149 2.02 -8.71 25.39
N GLY A 150 2.42 -7.67 26.10
CA GLY A 150 3.12 -7.78 27.37
C GLY A 150 3.47 -6.42 27.95
N ASP A 151 4.38 -6.44 28.93
CA ASP A 151 4.90 -5.23 29.55
C ASP A 151 5.88 -4.55 28.61
N SER A 152 5.59 -3.30 28.28
CA SER A 152 6.44 -2.46 27.43
C SER A 152 7.48 -1.73 28.27
N GLU A 153 8.74 -1.76 27.83
CA GLU A 153 9.80 -0.91 28.38
C GLU A 153 9.67 0.54 27.91
N VAL A 154 8.94 0.76 26.82
CA VAL A 154 8.63 2.07 26.26
C VAL A 154 7.35 2.61 26.90
N ALA A 155 7.42 3.82 27.46
CA ALA A 155 6.25 4.48 28.02
C ALA A 155 5.23 4.83 26.92
N ASP A 156 3.94 4.73 27.23
CA ASP A 156 2.84 4.95 26.27
C ASP A 156 2.96 6.28 25.49
N GLN A 157 3.46 7.33 26.15
CA GLN A 157 3.67 8.66 25.54
C GLN A 157 4.84 8.72 24.54
N ASP A 158 5.80 7.80 24.65
CA ASP A 158 7.01 7.75 23.85
C ASP A 158 6.92 6.71 22.70
N LEU A 159 5.87 5.87 22.70
CA LEU A 159 5.64 4.84 21.66
C LEU A 159 5.65 5.42 20.24
N ALA A 160 5.07 6.59 20.02
CA ALA A 160 5.01 7.20 18.70
C ALA A 160 6.39 7.59 18.16
N VAL A 161 7.30 7.99 19.06
CA VAL A 161 8.68 8.34 18.72
C VAL A 161 9.51 7.06 18.52
N HIS A 162 9.31 6.06 19.38
CA HIS A 162 9.97 4.77 19.29
C HIS A 162 9.67 4.03 17.98
N LEU A 163 8.41 4.07 17.53
CA LEU A 163 7.94 3.38 16.33
C LEU A 163 8.04 4.22 15.03
N ASP A 164 8.78 5.33 15.02
CA ASP A 164 8.76 6.29 13.90
C ASP A 164 9.21 5.70 12.55
N THR A 165 10.13 4.73 12.58
CA THR A 165 10.67 4.03 11.42
C THR A 165 9.66 3.09 10.76
N TYR A 166 8.63 2.65 11.47
CA TYR A 166 7.64 1.68 10.98
C TYR A 166 7.02 2.07 9.62
N TRP A 167 6.74 3.35 9.41
CA TRP A 167 6.12 3.80 8.16
C TRP A 167 7.04 3.63 6.94
N HIS A 168 8.36 3.58 7.17
CA HIS A 168 9.34 3.25 6.15
C HIS A 168 9.51 1.74 6.01
N ASP A 169 9.54 1.02 7.13
CA ASP A 169 9.90 -0.39 7.23
C ASP A 169 8.68 -1.31 7.43
N MET A 170 7.51 -0.92 6.90
CA MET A 170 6.27 -1.67 7.10
C MET A 170 6.46 -3.13 6.63
N PRO A 171 6.06 -4.12 7.44
CA PRO A 171 6.27 -5.53 7.11
C PRO A 171 5.68 -5.89 5.75
N THR A 172 6.47 -6.57 4.92
CA THR A 172 6.03 -7.05 3.61
C THR A 172 5.80 -8.55 3.64
N LEU A 173 4.56 -8.98 3.42
CA LEU A 173 4.20 -10.38 3.32
C LEU A 173 4.49 -10.89 1.92
N SER A 174 5.38 -11.88 1.84
CA SER A 174 5.78 -12.48 0.57
C SER A 174 4.65 -13.29 -0.04
N SER A 175 4.39 -13.07 -1.33
CA SER A 175 3.49 -13.91 -2.10
C SER A 175 4.14 -15.27 -2.38
N ALA A 176 3.40 -16.32 -2.08
CA ALA A 176 3.74 -17.68 -2.47
C ALA A 176 3.60 -17.82 -3.98
N ARG A 177 4.42 -18.69 -4.58
CA ARG A 177 4.35 -18.96 -6.02
C ARG A 177 3.05 -19.68 -6.37
N THR A 178 2.15 -18.97 -7.01
CA THR A 178 0.90 -19.50 -7.55
C THR A 178 1.04 -19.82 -9.04
N LYS A 179 -0.03 -20.33 -9.65
CA LYS A 179 -0.06 -20.43 -11.11
C LYS A 179 0.07 -19.01 -11.70
N PRO A 180 0.87 -18.84 -12.75
CA PRO A 180 1.06 -17.59 -13.48
C PRO A 180 -0.14 -16.69 -13.74
N LEU A 181 -1.35 -17.19 -13.85
CA LEU A 181 -2.53 -16.38 -14.16
C LEU A 181 -3.62 -16.53 -13.09
N ASP A 182 -3.21 -16.95 -11.89
CA ASP A 182 -4.14 -17.11 -10.79
C ASP A 182 -4.76 -15.76 -10.41
N GLY A 183 -6.08 -15.78 -10.21
CA GLY A 183 -6.85 -14.64 -9.72
C GLY A 183 -6.73 -14.43 -8.21
N LYS A 184 -5.85 -15.20 -7.57
CA LYS A 184 -5.61 -15.20 -6.13
C LYS A 184 -4.14 -14.94 -5.84
N ILE A 185 -3.89 -14.30 -4.70
CA ILE A 185 -2.57 -14.14 -4.10
C ILE A 185 -2.57 -14.98 -2.84
N TRP A 186 -1.61 -15.89 -2.74
CA TRP A 186 -1.38 -16.62 -1.51
C TRP A 186 -0.22 -15.96 -0.79
N LEU A 187 -0.38 -15.59 0.46
CA LEU A 187 0.67 -14.96 1.26
C LEU A 187 1.22 -15.96 2.26
N ARG A 188 2.54 -15.88 2.47
CA ARG A 188 3.21 -16.63 3.53
C ARG A 188 3.03 -15.92 4.85
N ARG A 189 2.89 -16.70 5.91
CA ARG A 189 2.97 -16.22 7.28
C ARG A 189 4.29 -15.51 7.56
N MET A 190 4.20 -14.46 8.36
CA MET A 190 5.34 -13.87 9.04
C MET A 190 5.35 -14.35 10.50
N PRO A 191 6.47 -14.93 10.99
CA PRO A 191 6.60 -15.31 12.40
C PRO A 191 6.35 -14.12 13.34
N ILE A 192 5.78 -14.37 14.51
CA ILE A 192 5.54 -13.32 15.52
C ILE A 192 6.87 -12.65 15.89
N ASP A 193 7.95 -13.41 16.03
CA ASP A 193 9.28 -12.90 16.36
C ASP A 193 9.85 -11.93 15.30
N GLU A 194 9.36 -11.97 14.06
CA GLU A 194 9.74 -11.01 13.01
C GLU A 194 8.86 -9.75 13.01
N LEU A 195 7.68 -9.81 13.65
CA LEU A 195 6.72 -8.71 13.75
C LEU A 195 6.81 -7.96 15.09
N LEU A 196 7.26 -8.64 16.14
CA LEU A 196 7.30 -8.12 17.49
C LEU A 196 8.47 -7.14 17.64
N ASP A 197 8.16 -5.91 18.04
CA ASP A 197 9.13 -4.98 18.57
C ASP A 197 9.32 -5.29 20.07
N ASP A 198 10.43 -5.93 20.41
CA ASP A 198 10.73 -6.36 21.78
C ASP A 198 10.64 -5.22 22.81
N PRO A 199 11.22 -4.02 22.60
CA PRO A 199 11.18 -2.96 23.60
C PRO A 199 9.77 -2.46 23.93
N SER A 200 8.90 -2.32 22.91
CA SER A 200 7.51 -1.88 23.13
C SER A 200 6.54 -3.05 23.36
N ALA A 201 7.02 -4.29 23.30
CA ALA A 201 6.22 -5.52 23.30
C ALA A 201 5.03 -5.45 22.34
N SER A 202 5.20 -4.78 21.19
CA SER A 202 4.12 -4.44 20.27
C SER A 202 4.37 -4.95 18.86
N LEU A 203 3.30 -5.32 18.15
CA LEU A 203 3.36 -5.78 16.77
C LEU A 203 2.27 -5.11 15.91
N PRO A 204 2.56 -4.79 14.64
CA PRO A 204 1.57 -4.23 13.73
C PRO A 204 0.59 -5.31 13.26
N LEU A 205 -0.68 -4.94 13.15
CA LEU A 205 -1.73 -5.85 12.69
C LEU A 205 -2.00 -5.79 11.18
N ALA A 206 -1.25 -4.95 10.46
CA ALA A 206 -1.26 -4.88 9.01
C ALA A 206 0.17 -4.87 8.46
N GLY A 207 0.34 -5.48 7.30
CA GLY A 207 1.51 -5.37 6.44
C GLY A 207 1.11 -5.08 5.00
N LEU A 208 2.09 -5.16 4.11
CA LEU A 208 1.92 -4.95 2.68
C LEU A 208 2.08 -6.24 1.90
N VAL A 209 1.29 -6.41 0.83
CA VAL A 209 1.56 -7.45 -0.17
C VAL A 209 2.83 -7.10 -0.93
N ASP A 210 3.71 -8.08 -1.15
CA ASP A 210 4.88 -7.86 -1.99
C ASP A 210 4.53 -7.47 -3.44
N PHE A 211 5.42 -6.69 -4.06
CA PHE A 211 5.20 -6.15 -5.41
C PHE A 211 5.92 -6.94 -6.50
N ASP A 212 6.31 -8.21 -6.24
CA ASP A 212 7.12 -9.01 -7.18
C ASP A 212 6.47 -9.15 -8.57
N ARG A 213 5.16 -8.88 -8.65
CA ARG A 213 4.37 -8.90 -9.88
C ARG A 213 3.34 -7.77 -10.02
N MET A 214 3.65 -6.54 -9.60
CA MET A 214 2.72 -5.43 -9.83
C MET A 214 2.73 -4.94 -11.29
N GLY A 215 1.55 -4.89 -11.92
CA GLY A 215 1.40 -4.35 -13.26
C GLY A 215 1.39 -2.82 -13.28
N TYR A 216 1.85 -2.19 -14.37
CA TYR A 216 1.96 -0.73 -14.45
C TYR A 216 0.61 0.01 -14.34
N LEU A 217 -0.52 -0.65 -14.61
CA LEU A 217 -1.86 -0.08 -14.43
C LEU A 217 -2.31 -0.02 -12.96
N GLN A 218 -1.59 -0.70 -12.07
CA GLN A 218 -1.88 -0.79 -10.63
C GLN A 218 -0.89 -0.01 -9.76
N LEU A 219 0.01 0.77 -10.37
CA LEU A 219 1.03 1.55 -9.66
C LEU A 219 0.48 2.64 -8.74
N HIS A 220 -0.81 2.97 -8.83
CA HIS A 220 -1.46 3.84 -7.86
C HIS A 220 -1.52 3.21 -6.46
N LEU A 221 -1.37 1.89 -6.37
CA LEU A 221 -1.31 1.11 -5.14
C LEU A 221 0.12 0.99 -4.55
N TYR A 222 1.13 1.47 -5.29
CA TYR A 222 2.54 1.41 -4.91
C TYR A 222 3.01 2.72 -4.24
N PRO A 223 3.94 2.66 -3.26
CA PRO A 223 4.52 1.47 -2.66
C PRO A 223 3.77 0.90 -1.44
N SER A 224 2.74 1.56 -0.92
CA SER A 224 2.17 1.13 0.37
C SER A 224 0.66 1.37 0.46
N ARG A 225 -0.08 0.79 -0.48
CA ARG A 225 -1.56 0.79 -0.45
C ARG A 225 -2.19 -0.58 -0.49
N LEU A 226 -1.45 -1.66 -0.77
CA LEU A 226 -2.00 -3.02 -0.72
C LEU A 226 -1.84 -3.61 0.69
N PHE A 227 -2.72 -3.19 1.59
CA PHE A 227 -2.73 -3.66 2.97
C PHE A 227 -3.31 -5.06 3.09
N VAL A 228 -2.69 -5.86 3.96
CA VAL A 228 -3.17 -7.19 4.37
C VAL A 228 -2.93 -7.37 5.87
N PRO A 229 -3.78 -8.12 6.58
CA PRO A 229 -3.59 -8.39 7.99
C PRO A 229 -2.37 -9.29 8.19
N THR A 230 -1.63 -9.10 9.28
CA THR A 230 -0.45 -9.91 9.57
C THR A 230 -0.79 -11.35 10.00
N LEU A 231 -2.03 -11.59 10.49
CA LEU A 231 -2.60 -12.91 10.85
C LEU A 231 -1.61 -13.82 11.59
N VAL A 232 -1.29 -13.42 12.83
CA VAL A 232 -0.25 -14.01 13.70
C VAL A 232 -0.36 -15.53 13.97
N HIS A 233 -1.54 -16.12 13.76
CA HIS A 233 -1.87 -17.52 14.06
C HIS A 233 -1.94 -18.46 12.85
N THR A 234 -1.90 -17.94 11.61
CA THR A 234 -2.12 -18.78 10.41
C THR A 234 -0.92 -18.83 9.49
N ASP A 235 -0.65 -20.01 8.94
CA ASP A 235 0.51 -20.28 8.07
C ASP A 235 0.34 -19.78 6.63
N GLN A 236 -0.91 -19.62 6.17
CA GLN A 236 -1.21 -19.25 4.80
C GLN A 236 -2.49 -18.43 4.69
N ILE A 237 -2.38 -17.31 3.98
CA ILE A 237 -3.48 -16.35 3.80
C ILE A 237 -3.84 -16.33 2.32
N GLU A 238 -5.13 -16.45 2.00
CA GLU A 238 -5.61 -16.23 0.63
C GLU A 238 -6.10 -14.78 0.51
N VAL A 239 -5.64 -14.07 -0.52
CA VAL A 239 -6.21 -12.79 -0.94
C VAL A 239 -6.82 -13.00 -2.31
N ARG A 240 -8.11 -12.73 -2.43
CA ARG A 240 -8.83 -12.87 -3.69
C ARG A 240 -9.65 -11.63 -3.98
N GLN A 241 -9.91 -11.42 -5.25
CA GLN A 241 -10.84 -10.39 -5.67
C GLN A 241 -12.28 -10.87 -5.46
N GLU A 242 -13.10 -10.03 -4.85
CA GLU A 242 -14.56 -10.20 -4.76
C GLU A 242 -15.23 -8.89 -5.17
N GLY A 243 -16.00 -8.92 -6.27
CA GLY A 243 -16.52 -7.70 -6.88
C GLY A 243 -15.40 -6.70 -7.22
N GLY A 244 -15.49 -5.49 -6.67
CA GLY A 244 -14.51 -4.41 -6.84
C GLY A 244 -13.42 -4.31 -5.76
N MET A 245 -13.43 -5.22 -4.79
CA MET A 245 -12.60 -5.19 -3.57
C MET A 245 -11.70 -6.43 -3.47
N LEU A 246 -10.84 -6.50 -2.45
CA LEU A 246 -10.18 -7.77 -2.08
C LEU A 246 -10.75 -8.28 -0.76
N GLU A 247 -10.98 -9.58 -0.71
CA GLU A 247 -11.21 -10.32 0.53
C GLU A 247 -9.91 -11.01 0.94
N VAL A 248 -9.64 -11.01 2.23
CA VAL A 248 -8.58 -11.79 2.86
C VAL A 248 -9.24 -12.95 3.60
N LEU A 249 -8.75 -14.16 3.35
CA LEU A 249 -9.29 -15.39 3.91
C LEU A 249 -8.25 -16.18 4.70
N GLU A 250 -8.75 -16.78 5.78
CA GLU A 250 -8.11 -17.83 6.55
C GLU A 250 -8.92 -19.11 6.34
N GLY A 251 -8.38 -20.04 5.55
CA GLY A 251 -9.15 -21.17 5.04
C GLY A 251 -10.33 -20.68 4.19
N GLU A 252 -11.56 -21.03 4.60
CA GLU A 252 -12.80 -20.60 3.92
C GLU A 252 -13.45 -19.36 4.57
N GLN A 253 -12.91 -18.88 5.69
CA GLN A 253 -13.47 -17.75 6.42
C GLN A 253 -12.86 -16.44 5.92
N VAL A 254 -13.71 -15.48 5.57
CA VAL A 254 -13.27 -14.11 5.27
C VAL A 254 -12.99 -13.38 6.58
N VAL A 255 -11.74 -12.92 6.74
CA VAL A 255 -11.24 -12.28 7.97
C VAL A 255 -11.00 -10.79 7.80
N ALA A 256 -10.87 -10.29 6.57
CA ALA A 256 -10.78 -8.86 6.31
C ALA A 256 -11.21 -8.49 4.89
N ASP A 257 -11.64 -7.24 4.72
CA ASP A 257 -11.95 -6.61 3.46
C ASP A 257 -10.98 -5.46 3.19
N TYR A 258 -10.42 -5.44 1.99
CA TYR A 258 -9.60 -4.36 1.48
C TYR A 258 -10.37 -3.54 0.46
N SER A 259 -10.37 -2.23 0.64
CA SER A 259 -10.95 -1.27 -0.30
C SER A 259 -9.93 -0.20 -0.66
N HIS A 260 -10.07 0.34 -1.86
CA HIS A 260 -9.33 1.51 -2.30
C HIS A 260 -10.26 2.47 -3.04
N TRP A 261 -9.92 3.75 -3.03
CA TRP A 261 -10.71 4.76 -3.71
C TRP A 261 -9.86 5.90 -4.22
N ASN A 262 -10.45 6.65 -5.15
CA ASN A 262 -9.83 7.85 -5.67
C ASN A 262 -9.91 8.96 -4.60
N SER A 263 -8.76 9.43 -4.13
CA SER A 263 -8.61 10.54 -3.16
C SER A 263 -7.94 11.76 -3.79
N GLY A 264 -8.44 12.18 -4.97
CA GLY A 264 -7.93 13.37 -5.66
C GLY A 264 -6.89 13.06 -6.72
N TRP A 265 -7.13 12.01 -7.53
CA TRP A 265 -6.28 11.64 -8.67
C TRP A 265 -5.94 12.85 -9.54
N GLY A 266 -4.64 13.09 -9.64
CA GLY A 266 -4.01 13.61 -10.85
C GLY A 266 -3.14 12.52 -11.48
N PRO A 267 -2.60 12.74 -12.69
CA PRO A 267 -1.62 11.84 -13.31
C PRO A 267 -0.31 11.75 -12.50
N VAL A 268 -0.15 12.58 -11.47
CA VAL A 268 1.02 12.70 -10.59
C VAL A 268 0.61 12.89 -9.14
N ARG A 269 1.52 12.54 -8.24
CA ARG A 269 1.51 12.86 -6.81
C ARG A 269 2.90 13.36 -6.38
N PRO A 270 3.04 14.11 -5.27
CA PRO A 270 4.35 14.37 -4.68
C PRO A 270 5.08 13.06 -4.36
N THR A 271 6.40 13.05 -4.51
CA THR A 271 7.27 11.88 -4.25
C THR A 271 7.19 11.40 -2.81
N GLN A 272 7.01 12.33 -1.87
CA GLN A 272 6.95 12.07 -0.43
C GLN A 272 5.67 11.36 -0.01
N LEU A 273 4.59 11.43 -0.79
CA LEU A 273 3.37 10.69 -0.48
C LEU A 273 3.58 9.19 -0.69
N SER A 274 2.84 8.39 0.06
CA SER A 274 2.98 6.94 0.04
C SER A 274 2.04 6.25 -0.97
N GLY A 275 1.15 7.02 -1.62
CA GLY A 275 0.29 6.54 -2.71
C GLY A 275 -0.54 7.66 -3.33
N ALA A 276 -1.27 7.36 -4.41
CA ALA A 276 -2.16 8.31 -5.10
C ALA A 276 -3.66 8.05 -4.80
N CYS A 277 -3.96 7.01 -4.02
CA CYS A 277 -5.31 6.59 -3.68
C CYS A 277 -5.49 6.51 -2.16
N GLY A 278 -6.73 6.60 -1.72
CA GLY A 278 -7.09 6.13 -0.39
C GLY A 278 -7.19 4.61 -0.42
N ALA A 279 -6.73 3.96 0.64
CA ALA A 279 -6.83 2.54 0.83
C ALA A 279 -7.08 2.22 2.30
N ALA A 280 -7.87 1.18 2.54
CA ALA A 280 -8.11 0.72 3.90
C ALA A 280 -8.35 -0.79 3.96
N LEU A 281 -7.98 -1.35 5.10
CA LEU A 281 -8.19 -2.72 5.50
C LEU A 281 -9.07 -2.74 6.74
N VAL A 282 -10.21 -3.43 6.66
CA VAL A 282 -11.15 -3.58 7.77
C VAL A 282 -11.31 -5.07 8.06
N SER A 283 -11.12 -5.49 9.29
CA SER A 283 -11.31 -6.88 9.69
C SER A 283 -12.79 -7.25 9.78
N ARG A 284 -13.10 -8.53 9.68
CA ARG A 284 -14.39 -9.10 10.08
C ARG A 284 -14.24 -9.69 11.48
N GLY A 285 -14.70 -8.97 12.50
CA GLY A 285 -14.45 -9.36 13.89
C GLY A 285 -13.01 -9.14 14.37
N THR A 286 -12.68 -9.76 15.52
CA THR A 286 -11.40 -9.61 16.23
C THR A 286 -10.46 -10.81 16.12
N ALA A 287 -10.92 -11.91 15.51
CA ALA A 287 -10.19 -13.18 15.47
C ALA A 287 -8.78 -13.03 14.88
N TYR A 288 -8.63 -12.17 13.85
CA TYR A 288 -7.39 -11.91 13.12
C TYR A 288 -6.20 -11.43 13.97
N ARG A 289 -6.44 -10.97 15.21
CA ARG A 289 -5.42 -10.49 16.16
C ARG A 289 -5.32 -11.33 17.43
N GLU A 290 -6.05 -12.44 17.53
CA GLU A 290 -5.95 -13.32 18.70
C GLU A 290 -4.56 -13.96 18.74
N VAL A 291 -3.88 -13.80 19.87
CA VAL A 291 -2.59 -14.45 20.15
C VAL A 291 -2.81 -15.39 21.33
N PRO A 292 -2.15 -16.57 21.35
CA PRO A 292 -2.14 -17.41 22.54
C PRO A 292 -1.54 -16.62 23.70
N ALA A 293 -2.38 -16.10 24.59
CA ALA A 293 -1.91 -15.37 25.76
C ALA A 293 -1.26 -16.35 26.74
N TYR A 294 -0.06 -16.02 27.22
CA TYR A 294 0.46 -16.68 28.42
C TYR A 294 -0.35 -16.16 29.63
N GLU A 295 -0.66 -17.04 30.59
CA GLU A 295 -1.43 -16.67 31.78
C GLU A 295 -0.83 -15.42 32.46
N GLY A 296 -1.61 -14.34 32.54
CA GLY A 296 -1.23 -13.09 33.21
C GLY A 296 -0.77 -11.94 32.30
N GLN A 297 -0.62 -12.14 30.98
CA GLN A 297 -0.25 -11.04 30.06
C GLN A 297 -1.43 -10.08 29.79
N VAL A 298 -1.18 -8.78 29.95
CA VAL A 298 -2.12 -7.74 29.54
C VAL A 298 -1.98 -7.54 28.02
N VAL A 299 -3.06 -7.79 27.29
CA VAL A 299 -3.12 -7.52 25.85
C VAL A 299 -3.87 -6.22 25.63
N ARG A 300 -3.19 -5.21 25.05
CA ARG A 300 -3.79 -3.91 24.70
C ARG A 300 -3.74 -3.70 23.20
N SER A 301 -4.63 -2.86 22.68
CA SER A 301 -4.56 -2.40 21.29
C SER A 301 -4.47 -0.89 21.25
N PHE A 302 -3.71 -0.39 20.28
CA PHE A 302 -3.62 1.03 20.00
C PHE A 302 -3.54 1.25 18.50
N TYR A 303 -3.80 2.49 18.10
CA TYR A 303 -3.51 2.93 16.75
C TYR A 303 -2.25 3.78 16.75
N PHE A 304 -1.33 3.45 15.86
CA PHE A 304 -0.22 4.31 15.48
C PHE A 304 -0.61 5.08 14.23
N TRP A 305 -0.49 6.40 14.28
CA TRP A 305 -0.85 7.28 13.18
C TRP A 305 0.29 8.19 12.75
N GLN A 306 0.28 8.55 11.46
CA GLN A 306 1.14 9.57 10.89
C GLN A 306 0.33 10.48 9.97
N VAL A 307 0.57 11.78 10.09
CA VAL A 307 0.08 12.79 9.17
C VAL A 307 1.26 13.45 8.49
N ARG A 308 1.31 13.33 7.17
CA ARG A 308 2.31 13.97 6.32
C ARG A 308 1.70 15.18 5.66
N ILE A 309 2.26 16.36 5.96
CA ILE A 309 1.81 17.64 5.42
C ILE A 309 2.93 18.17 4.53
N LEU A 310 2.59 18.38 3.26
CA LEU A 310 3.46 19.01 2.29
C LEU A 310 2.92 20.40 1.99
N GLN A 311 3.74 21.43 2.10
CA GLN A 311 3.36 22.82 1.84
C GLN A 311 4.41 23.52 0.99
N ARG A 312 3.99 24.47 0.15
CA ARG A 312 4.89 25.36 -0.60
C ARG A 312 4.22 26.69 -0.87
N ASN A 313 5.00 27.76 -0.92
CA ASN A 313 4.46 29.12 -1.11
C ASN A 313 4.14 29.41 -2.58
N SER A 314 4.87 28.79 -3.51
CA SER A 314 4.63 28.92 -4.94
C SER A 314 4.70 27.57 -5.65
N THR A 315 4.07 27.45 -6.82
CA THR A 315 4.09 26.20 -7.60
C THR A 315 5.45 25.85 -8.20
N GLN A 316 6.43 26.77 -8.08
CA GLN A 316 7.79 26.60 -8.58
C GLN A 316 8.75 26.15 -7.48
N GLU A 317 8.35 26.25 -6.21
CA GLU A 317 9.14 25.80 -5.07
C GLU A 317 8.95 24.29 -4.79
N ALA A 318 9.96 23.72 -4.13
CA ALA A 318 9.85 22.40 -3.53
C ALA A 318 8.84 22.41 -2.37
N PHE A 319 8.31 21.23 -2.03
CA PHE A 319 7.50 21.09 -0.84
C PHE A 319 8.37 21.05 0.42
N ASP A 320 8.01 21.86 1.39
CA ASP A 320 8.40 21.68 2.78
C ASP A 320 7.53 20.58 3.39
N GLU A 321 8.18 19.67 4.11
CA GLU A 321 7.53 18.53 4.73
C GLU A 321 7.46 18.69 6.25
N VAL A 322 6.26 18.46 6.79
CA VAL A 322 6.01 18.32 8.23
C VAL A 322 5.39 16.96 8.47
N LEU A 323 6.08 16.13 9.25
CA LEU A 323 5.57 14.86 9.75
C LEU A 323 5.10 15.02 11.19
N LYS A 324 3.88 14.57 11.45
CA LYS A 324 3.32 14.44 12.80
C LYS A 324 2.95 12.98 13.01
N GLY A 325 3.22 12.47 14.20
CA GLY A 325 2.82 11.12 14.59
C GLY A 325 2.31 11.10 16.03
N GLY A 326 1.61 10.02 16.35
CA GLY A 326 1.08 9.81 17.70
C GLY A 326 0.51 8.40 17.83
N VAL A 327 0.17 8.05 19.05
CA VAL A 327 -0.53 6.80 19.37
C VAL A 327 -1.78 7.10 20.18
N PHE A 328 -2.81 6.28 20.01
CA PHE A 328 -3.97 6.33 20.88
C PHE A 328 -4.52 4.92 21.14
N PHE A 329 -4.68 4.57 22.42
CA PHE A 329 -5.22 3.28 22.84
C PHE A 329 -6.74 3.21 22.63
N VAL A 330 -7.22 1.99 22.37
CA VAL A 330 -8.64 1.67 22.09
C VAL A 330 -9.15 0.52 22.92
#